data_AF-A0A6P0S320-F1
#
_entry.id   AF-A0A6P0S320-F1
#
_cell.length_a   1.000
_cell.length_b   1.000
_cell.length_c   1.000
_cell.angle_alpha   90.00
_cell.angle_beta   90.00
_cell.angle_gamma   90.00
#
_symmetry.space_group_name_H-M   'P 1'
#
loop_
_entity.id
_entity.type
_entity.pdbx_description
1 polymer ?
#
loop_
_entity_poly.entity_id
_entity_poly.type
_entity_poly.pdbx_seq_one_letter_code
_entity_poly.pdbx_strand_id
1 'polypeptide(L)' 'MADWALVIGINNYHRLRSLKYAERDAALVQDFFVQEAKFQKIFYYSDNSPEFIPHSAP' A
#
# COMPACT_ATOMS: atom_id res chain seq x y z
N MET A 1 0.62 -7.28 20.60
CA MET A 1 -0.36 -6.81 19.60
C MET A 1 0.43 -6.00 18.60
N ALA A 2 0.22 -6.17 17.29
CA ALA A 2 0.99 -5.40 16.31
C ALA A 2 0.37 -4.00 16.20
N ASP A 3 1.15 -2.97 16.53
CA ASP A 3 0.63 -1.60 16.60
C ASP A 3 0.50 -0.97 15.22
N TRP A 4 1.23 -1.49 14.23
CA TRP A 4 1.23 -0.96 12.88
C TRP A 4 1.32 -2.04 11.80
N ALA A 5 0.82 -1.69 10.60
CA ALA A 5 0.93 -2.49 9.40
C ALA A 5 1.40 -1.64 8.21
N LEU A 6 2.09 -2.28 7.27
CA LEU A 6 2.46 -1.73 5.97
C LEU A 6 1.82 -2.59 4.89
N VAL A 7 1.06 -1.96 4.01
CA VAL A 7 0.28 -2.60 2.94
C VAL A 7 0.70 -1.97 1.61
N ILE A 8 1.18 -2.80 0.68
CA ILE A 8 1.72 -2.35 -0.61
C ILE A 8 1.08 -3.15 -1.74
N GLY A 9 0.45 -2.47 -2.70
CA GLY A 9 -0.14 -3.09 -3.89
C GLY A 9 0.41 -2.50 -5.19
N ILE A 10 1.24 -3.26 -5.92
CA ILE A 10 1.91 -2.80 -7.15
C ILE A 10 1.41 -3.64 -8.32
N ASN A 11 0.73 -3.01 -9.27
CA ASN A 11 0.37 -3.59 -10.57
C ASN A 11 1.42 -3.26 -11.64
N ASN A 12 1.96 -2.04 -11.64
CA ASN A 12 2.79 -1.54 -12.75
C ASN A 12 4.28 -1.70 -12.47
N TYR A 13 4.85 -2.79 -12.97
CA TYR A 13 6.29 -3.04 -12.90
C TYR A 13 7.01 -2.55 -14.15
N HIS A 14 8.17 -1.91 -13.98
CA HIS A 14 8.96 -1.40 -15.11
C HIS A 14 9.69 -2.49 -15.90
N ARG A 15 10.05 -3.60 -15.24
CA ARG A 15 10.87 -4.68 -15.81
C ARG A 15 10.17 -6.04 -15.84
N LEU A 16 8.94 -6.10 -15.32
CA LEU A 16 8.14 -7.31 -15.21
C LEU A 16 6.76 -7.07 -15.81
N ARG A 17 6.04 -8.15 -16.13
CA ARG A 17 4.67 -8.06 -16.62
C ARG A 17 3.77 -7.44 -15.54
N SER A 18 2.94 -6.48 -15.93
CA SER A 18 1.97 -5.88 -15.01
C SER A 18 1.00 -6.90 -14.44
N LEU A 19 0.65 -6.70 -13.17
CA LEU A 19 -0.43 -7.41 -12.49
C LEU A 19 -1.74 -6.65 -12.69
N LYS A 20 -2.86 -7.30 -12.43
CA LYS A 20 -4.20 -6.71 -12.62
C LYS A 20 -4.89 -6.30 -11.32
N TYR A 21 -4.51 -6.91 -10.19
CA TYR A 21 -5.33 -6.87 -8.97
C TYR A 21 -4.53 -6.64 -7.69
N ALA A 22 -3.20 -6.50 -7.75
CA ALA A 22 -2.38 -6.33 -6.55
C ALA A 22 -2.76 -5.06 -5.75
N GLU A 23 -3.13 -3.98 -6.43
CA GLU A 23 -3.69 -2.79 -5.79
C GLU A 23 -5.02 -3.08 -5.07
N ARG A 24 -5.92 -3.80 -5.71
CA ARG A 24 -7.22 -4.16 -5.12
C ARG A 24 -7.03 -5.08 -3.92
N ASP A 25 -6.13 -6.06 -4.02
CA ASP A 25 -5.80 -6.98 -2.94
C ASP A 25 -5.25 -6.20 -1.74
N ALA A 26 -4.36 -5.24 -1.99
CA ALA A 26 -3.83 -4.35 -0.95
C ALA A 26 -4.94 -3.52 -0.28
N ALA A 27 -5.87 -2.96 -1.03
CA ALA A 27 -7.00 -2.21 -0.46
C ALA A 27 -7.88 -3.08 0.45
N LEU A 28 -8.19 -4.32 0.03
CA LEU A 28 -8.98 -5.25 0.86
C LEU A 28 -8.23 -5.69 2.13
N VAL A 29 -6.90 -5.84 2.05
CA VAL A 29 -6.06 -6.13 3.22
C VAL A 29 -6.02 -4.95 4.19
N GLN A 30 -5.94 -3.72 3.67
CA GLN A 30 -6.06 -2.52 4.50
C GLN A 30 -7.40 -2.49 5.24
N ASP A 31 -8.51 -2.73 4.53
CA ASP A 31 -9.84 -2.78 5.13
C ASP A 31 -9.93 -3.84 6.24
N PHE A 32 -9.42 -5.04 5.99
CA PHE A 32 -9.34 -6.10 7.00
C PHE A 32 -8.50 -5.68 8.21
N PHE A 33 -7.36 -5.01 8.00
CA PHE A 33 -6.51 -4.53 9.09
C PHE A 33 -7.16 -3.45 9.96
N VAL A 34 -7.99 -2.60 9.36
CA VAL A 34 -8.79 -1.61 10.09
C VAL A 34 -9.93 -2.28 10.84
N GLN A 35 -10.69 -3.13 10.15
CA GLN A 35 -12.00 -3.59 10.63
C GLN A 35 -11.90 -4.78 11.57
N GLU A 36 -11.07 -5.76 11.25
CA GLU A 36 -11.01 -7.05 11.95
C GLU A 36 -9.79 -7.14 12.86
N ALA A 37 -8.60 -6.85 12.31
CA ALA A 37 -7.34 -7.03 13.04
C ALA A 37 -6.98 -5.85 13.97
N LYS A 38 -7.70 -4.74 13.90
CA LYS A 38 -7.61 -3.57 14.80
C LYS A 38 -6.21 -2.99 14.96
N PHE A 39 -5.47 -2.87 13.86
CA PHE A 39 -4.19 -2.14 13.87
C PHE A 39 -4.41 -0.65 14.15
N GLN A 40 -3.53 -0.04 14.96
CA GLN A 40 -3.64 1.39 15.28
C GLN A 40 -3.16 2.28 14.14
N LYS A 41 -2.14 1.82 13.39
CA LYS A 41 -1.56 2.58 12.29
C LYS A 41 -1.37 1.71 11.06
N ILE A 42 -1.86 2.17 9.92
CA ILE A 42 -1.69 1.45 8.65
C ILE A 42 -1.07 2.40 7.64
N PHE A 43 0.08 2.02 7.10
CA PHE A 43 0.69 2.68 5.96
C PHE A 43 0.25 1.93 4.71
N TYR A 44 -0.44 2.61 3.81
CA TYR A 44 -0.95 2.03 2.57
C TYR A 44 -0.29 2.72 1.38
N TYR A 45 0.27 1.93 0.47
CA TYR A 45 0.84 2.40 -0.78
C TYR A 45 0.38 1.54 -1.95
N SER A 46 0.15 2.17 -3.08
CA SER A 46 -0.17 1.55 -4.36
C SER A 46 0.39 2.37 -5.53
N ASP A 47 0.21 1.90 -6.76
CA ASP A 47 0.58 2.66 -7.96
C ASP A 47 -0.08 4.06 -8.03
N ASN A 48 -1.21 4.26 -7.34
CA ASN A 48 -1.91 5.54 -7.25
C ASN A 48 -1.49 6.40 -6.05
N SER A 49 -0.46 5.97 -5.31
CA SER A 49 0.08 6.78 -4.21
C SER A 49 0.68 8.08 -4.74
N PRO A 50 0.57 9.18 -3.97
CA PRO A 50 1.24 10.42 -4.33
C PRO A 50 2.73 10.16 -4.49
N GLU A 51 3.36 10.83 -5.47
CA GLU A 51 4.80 10.74 -5.64
C GLU A 51 5.50 11.12 -4.34
N PHE A 52 6.49 10.32 -3.97
CA PHE A 52 7.35 10.67 -2.86
C PHE A 52 8.19 11.86 -3.28
N ILE A 53 7.84 13.06 -2.82
CA ILE A 53 8.65 14.27 -3.00
C ILE A 53 9.70 14.26 -1.88
N PRO A 54 10.98 13.97 -2.18
CA PRO A 54 12.01 14.08 -1.16
C PRO A 54 12.19 15.55 -0.80
N HIS A 55 12.31 15.84 0.50
CA HIS A 55 12.42 17.20 1.08
C HIS A 55 13.67 17.99 0.64
N SER A 56 14.44 17.45 -0.32
CA SER A 56 15.68 17.99 -0.87
C SER A 56 15.64 18.21 -2.40
N ALA A 57 14.46 18.17 -3.03
CA ALA A 57 14.31 18.65 -4.40
C ALA A 57 14.30 20.20 -4.40
N PRO A 58 15.19 20.88 -5.17
CA PRO A 58 15.14 22.33 -5.35
C PRO A 58 13.91 22.79 -6.12
#